data_AF-A0A6N7JSZ4-F1
#
_entry.id   AF-A0A6N7JSZ4-F1
#
_cell.length_a   1.000
_cell.length_b   1.000
_cell.length_c   1.000
_cell.angle_alpha   90.00
_cell.angle_beta   90.00
_cell.angle_gamma   90.00
#
_symmetry.space_group_name_H-M   'P 1'
#
loop_
_entity.id
_entity.type
_entity.pdbx_description
1 polymer ?
#
loop_
_entity_poly.entity_id
_entity_poly.type
_entity_poly.pdbx_seq_one_letter_code
_entity_poly.pdbx_strand_id
1 'polypeptide(L)' 'MHLPEDVAFAPDVKEVFILKQGQQRVLLPADALWDEFFEHPGSDFPQRDQPDHQVREDF' A
#
# COMPACT_ATOMS: atom_id res chain seq x y z
N MET A 1 15.19 8.89 17.45
CA MET A 1 15.92 8.13 16.41
C MET A 1 16.28 9.11 15.31
N HIS A 2 17.53 9.13 14.84
CA HIS A 2 17.93 9.99 13.72
C HIS A 2 18.13 9.11 12.48
N LEU A 3 17.40 9.40 11.40
CA LEU A 3 17.54 8.69 10.13
C LEU A 3 18.58 9.40 9.26
N PRO A 4 19.50 8.67 8.61
CA PRO A 4 20.33 9.24 7.56
C PRO A 4 19.49 9.76 6.38
N GLU A 5 20.05 10.68 5.60
CA GLU A 5 19.35 11.35 4.50
C GLU A 5 18.86 10.37 3.42
N ASP A 6 19.64 9.33 3.12
CA ASP A 6 19.34 8.33 2.09
C ASP A 6 18.15 7.42 2.42
N VAL A 7 17.72 7.38 3.69
CA VAL A 7 16.58 6.60 4.17
C VAL A 7 15.57 7.45 4.93
N ALA A 8 15.65 8.77 4.80
CA ALA A 8 14.69 9.69 5.38
C ALA A 8 13.33 9.58 4.67
N PHE A 9 12.26 9.66 5.44
CA PHE A 9 10.93 9.83 4.87
C PHE A 9 10.78 11.22 4.26
N ALA A 10 9.81 11.36 3.36
CA ALA A 10 9.43 12.66 2.84
C ALA A 10 8.99 13.62 3.98
N PRO A 11 9.17 14.95 3.84
CA PRO A 11 8.96 15.90 4.94
C PRO A 11 7.51 15.99 5.46
N ASP A 12 6.56 15.56 4.64
CA ASP A 12 5.12 15.50 4.92
C ASP A 12 4.71 14.28 5.75
N VAL A 13 5.54 13.23 5.81
CA VAL A 13 5.31 12.07 6.68
C VAL A 13 5.53 12.49 8.14
N LYS A 14 4.44 12.58 8.92
CA LYS A 14 4.48 12.93 10.36
C LYS A 14 4.42 11.72 11.28
N GLU A 15 3.86 10.63 10.79
CA GLU A 15 3.56 9.45 11.58
C GLU A 15 4.05 8.20 10.85
N VAL A 16 4.60 7.26 11.62
CA VAL A 16 5.11 5.99 11.11
C VAL A 16 4.58 4.85 11.94
N PHE A 17 4.26 3.75 11.26
CA PHE A 17 4.03 2.48 11.90
C PHE A 17 5.36 1.73 12.09
N ILE A 18 5.51 1.08 13.24
CA ILE A 18 6.73 0.35 13.59
C ILE A 18 6.44 -1.13 13.76
N LEU A 19 6.88 -1.94 12.79
CA LEU A 19 6.81 -3.39 12.86
C LEU A 19 8.05 -3.95 13.53
N LYS A 20 7.85 -4.87 14.48
CA LYS A 20 8.93 -5.66 15.08
C LYS A 20 9.11 -6.95 14.29
N GLN A 21 10.26 -7.10 13.63
CA GLN A 21 10.63 -8.32 12.91
C GLN A 21 11.86 -8.95 13.57
N GLY A 22 11.62 -9.79 14.57
CA GLY A 22 12.69 -10.34 15.40
C GLY A 22 13.49 -9.22 16.09
N GLN A 23 14.77 -9.08 15.73
CA GLN A 23 15.65 -8.01 16.21
C GLN A 23 15.54 -6.71 15.39
N GLN A 24 14.96 -6.75 14.19
CA GLN A 24 14.82 -5.60 13.29
C GLN A 24 13.57 -4.77 13.63
N ARG A 25 13.58 -3.52 13.17
CA ARG A 25 12.41 -2.64 13.14
C ARG A 25 12.20 -2.19 11.70
N VAL A 26 10.99 -2.37 11.18
CA VAL A 26 10.58 -1.86 9.88
C VAL A 26 9.69 -0.66 10.15
N LEU A 27 10.05 0.47 9.55
CA LEU A 27 9.27 1.70 9.64
C LEU A 27 8.55 1.90 8.31
N LEU A 28 7.25 2.15 8.39
CA LEU A 28 6.38 2.44 7.26
C LEU A 28 5.64 3.75 7.56
N PRO A 29 5.27 4.56 6.57
CA PRO A 29 4.23 5.58 6.78
C PRO A 29 2.99 4.94 7.40
N ALA A 30 2.30 5.65 8.29
CA ALA A 30 1.15 5.09 9.02
C ALA A 30 0.07 4.57 8.05
N ASP A 31 -0.24 5.35 7.02
CA ASP A 31 -1.22 5.09 5.97
C ASP A 31 -0.83 3.99 4.96
N ALA A 32 0.35 3.38 5.11
CA ALA A 32 0.84 2.34 4.20
C ALA A 32 0.41 0.92 4.60
N LEU A 33 -0.34 0.75 5.69
CA LEU A 33 -0.78 -0.57 6.15
C LEU A 33 -2.01 -1.07 5.41
N TRP A 34 -1.99 -2.37 5.07
CA TRP A 34 -3.17 -3.04 4.53
C TRP A 34 -4.33 -3.07 5.52
N ASP A 35 -4.06 -3.29 6.81
CA ASP A 35 -5.11 -3.30 7.83
C ASP A 35 -5.82 -1.94 7.88
N GLU A 36 -5.06 -0.84 7.90
CA GLU A 36 -5.60 0.51 7.86
C GLU A 36 -6.37 0.76 6.56
N PHE A 37 -5.82 0.38 5.40
CA PHE A 37 -6.53 0.49 4.12
C PHE A 37 -7.91 -0.22 4.14
N PHE A 38 -8.00 -1.42 4.73
CA PHE A 38 -9.25 -2.18 4.79
C PHE A 38 -10.22 -1.70 5.88
N GLU A 39 -9.76 -0.93 6.87
CA GLU A 39 -10.65 -0.27 7.85
C GLU A 39 -11.42 0.91 7.26
N HIS A 40 -10.95 1.47 6.13
CA HIS A 40 -11.64 2.56 5.45
C HIS A 40 -12.89 2.06 4.70
N PRO A 41 -13.96 2.87 4.63
CA PRO A 41 -15.12 2.54 3.82
C PRO A 41 -14.71 2.38 2.36
N GLY A 42 -15.18 1.30 1.73
CA GLY A 42 -14.91 1.02 0.32
C GLY A 42 -15.33 2.18 -0.57
N SER A 43 -14.56 2.41 -1.64
CA SER A 43 -14.91 3.42 -2.65
C SER A 43 -15.98 2.90 -3.59
N ASP A 44 -16.88 3.78 -4.01
CA ASP A 44 -17.78 3.49 -5.12
C ASP A 44 -16.96 3.51 -6.43
N PHE A 45 -17.00 2.42 -7.18
CA PHE A 45 -16.27 2.30 -8.44
C PHE A 45 -17.28 2.30 -9.60
N PRO A 46 -17.02 3.08 -10.67
CA PRO A 46 -17.88 3.05 -11.83
C PRO A 46 -17.86 1.66 -12.48
N GLN A 47 -18.93 1.34 -13.20
CA GLN A 47 -18.97 0.12 -14.00
C GLN A 47 -17.82 0.13 -15.01
N ARG A 48 -17.02 -0.94 -15.01
CA ARG A 48 -15.90 -1.09 -15.94
C ARG A 48 -16.43 -1.50 -17.31
N ASP A 49 -15.99 -0.79 -18.35
CA ASP A 49 -16.21 -1.19 -19.74
C ASP A 49 -15.26 -2.35 -20.10
N GLN A 50 -15.60 -3.54 -19.58
CA GLN A 50 -14.81 -4.73 -19.80
C GLN A 50 -15.17 -5.32 -21.17
N PRO A 51 -14.18 -5.53 -22.07
CA PRO A 51 -14.45 -6.16 -23.35
C PRO A 51 -14.88 -7.62 -23.17
N ASP A 52 -15.61 -8.12 -24.15
CA ASP A 52 -16.00 -9.52 -24.20
C ASP A 52 -14.79 -10.46 -24.16
N HIS A 53 -15.02 -11.68 -23.68
CA HIS A 53 -14.00 -12.72 -23.63
C HIS A 53 -13.44 -13.01 -25.04
N GLN A 54 -12.12 -13.17 -25.13
CA GLN A 54 -11.46 -13.53 -26.37
C GLN A 54 -11.84 -14.97 -26.77
N VAL A 55 -12.38 -15.14 -27.98
CA VAL A 55 -12.57 -16.46 -28.59
C VAL A 55 -11.22 -16.93 -29.12
N ARG A 56 -10.79 -18.13 -28.72
CA ARG A 56 -9.61 -18.80 -29.30
C ARG A 56 -10.04 -19.72 -30.44
N GLU A 57 -9.22 -19.82 -31.47
CA GLU A 57 -9.39 -20.82 -32.53
C GLU A 57 -9.02 -22.21 -32.00
N ASP A 58 -9.81 -23.21 -32.36
CA ASP A 58 -9.45 -24.62 -32.14
C ASP A 58 -8.36 -25.01 -33.15
N PHE A 59 -7.28 -25.64 -32.67
CA PHE A 59 -6.13 -26.07 -33.46
C PHE A 59 -6.41 -27.34 -34.28
#